data_AF-A0A7Y2DGA4-F1
#
_entry.id   AF-A0A7Y2DGA4-F1
#
_cell.length_a   1.000
_cell.length_b   1.000
_cell.length_c   1.000
_cell.angle_alpha   90.00
_cell.angle_beta   90.00
_cell.angle_gamma   90.00
#
_symmetry.space_group_name_H-M   'P 1'
#
loop_
_entity.id
_entity.type
_entity.pdbx_description
1 polymer ?
#
loop_
_entity_poly.entity_id
_entity_poly.type
_entity_poly.pdbx_seq_one_letter_code
_entity_poly.pdbx_strand_id
1 'polypeptide(L)' 'EKMKGYYTAEANIVGVESRTSSPITIPRNAALEHPEIKGLFPCGEGGGYAGGIISAAMDGERCAEAARVAY' A
#
# COMPACT_ATOMS: atom_id res chain seq x y z
N GLU A 1 8.77 -21.00 23.84
CA GLU A 1 8.59 -21.28 22.39
C GLU A 1 7.21 -20.80 21.97
N LYS A 2 7.08 -20.05 20.86
CA LYS A 2 5.83 -19.32 20.52
C LYS A 2 4.78 -20.15 19.75
N MET A 3 5.14 -21.25 19.09
CA MET A 3 4.21 -22.19 18.45
C MET A 3 4.82 -23.60 18.34
N LYS A 4 4.11 -24.62 18.85
CA LYS A 4 4.50 -26.03 18.73
C LYS A 4 4.31 -26.48 17.28
N GLY A 5 5.33 -27.11 16.68
CA GLY A 5 5.27 -27.64 15.31
C GLY A 5 5.60 -26.63 14.20
N TYR A 6 5.96 -25.39 14.53
CA TYR A 6 6.38 -24.39 13.52
C TYR A 6 7.70 -24.74 12.83
N TYR A 7 8.61 -25.42 13.54
CA TYR A 7 9.90 -25.88 13.04
C TYR A 7 9.95 -27.40 13.10
N THR A 8 9.80 -28.05 11.95
CA THR A 8 9.83 -29.52 11.82
C THR A 8 10.36 -29.92 10.44
N ALA A 9 10.84 -31.16 10.31
CA ALA A 9 11.30 -31.73 9.03
C ALA A 9 10.15 -31.96 8.04
N GLU A 10 8.90 -32.02 8.51
CA GLU A 10 7.72 -32.13 7.63
C GLU A 10 7.25 -30.77 7.05
N ALA A 11 7.88 -29.65 7.45
CA ALA A 11 7.47 -28.32 7.00
C ALA A 11 7.83 -28.09 5.52
N ASN A 12 6.88 -27.53 4.76
CA ASN A 12 7.09 -27.21 3.35
C ASN A 12 7.49 -25.73 3.17
N ILE A 13 8.52 -25.48 2.38
CA ILE A 13 8.90 -24.15 1.92
C ILE A 13 8.42 -24.00 0.47
N VAL A 14 7.54 -23.03 0.23
CA VAL A 14 6.90 -22.86 -1.08
C VAL A 14 7.33 -21.55 -1.70
N GLY A 15 8.20 -21.64 -2.71
CA GLY A 15 8.52 -20.53 -3.61
C GLY A 15 9.05 -19.27 -2.92
N VAL A 16 9.05 -18.17 -3.69
CA VAL A 16 9.45 -16.84 -3.21
C VAL A 16 8.25 -15.91 -3.31
N GLU A 17 7.85 -15.33 -2.19
CA GLU A 17 6.84 -14.27 -2.14
C GLU A 17 7.54 -12.91 -2.30
N SER A 18 7.51 -12.35 -3.50
CA SER A 18 8.27 -11.14 -3.86
C SER A 18 7.47 -9.85 -3.85
N ARG A 19 6.13 -9.93 -3.73
CA ARG A 19 5.21 -8.79 -3.89
C ARG A 19 4.40 -8.54 -2.62
N THR A 20 5.09 -8.38 -1.50
CA THR A 20 4.48 -8.11 -0.19
C THR A 20 4.06 -6.66 0.00
N SER A 21 4.67 -5.73 -0.75
CA SER A 21 4.31 -4.32 -0.80
C SER A 21 4.81 -3.69 -2.10
N SER A 22 4.38 -2.47 -2.40
CA SER A 22 4.95 -1.72 -3.51
C SER A 22 6.45 -1.48 -3.31
N PRO A 23 7.27 -1.66 -4.36
CA PRO A 23 8.71 -1.37 -4.34
C PRO A 23 9.02 0.13 -4.45
N ILE A 24 7.99 0.97 -4.68
CA ILE A 24 8.12 2.41 -4.83
C ILE A 24 7.06 3.16 -4.01
N THR A 25 7.34 4.42 -3.73
CA THR A 25 6.35 5.38 -3.23
C THR A 25 6.30 6.54 -4.22
N ILE A 26 5.13 6.80 -4.78
CA ILE A 26 4.93 7.91 -5.72
C ILE A 26 4.71 9.17 -4.89
N PRO A 27 5.52 10.23 -5.02
CA PRO A 27 5.44 11.40 -4.14
C PRO A 27 4.07 12.07 -4.17
N ARG A 28 3.57 12.45 -2.99
CA ARG A 28 2.41 13.32 -2.83
C ARG A 28 2.62 14.34 -1.71
N ASN A 29 1.98 15.49 -1.84
CA ASN A 29 2.02 16.58 -0.86
C ASN A 29 0.98 16.37 0.26
N ALA A 30 0.84 17.35 1.16
CA ALA A 30 -0.13 17.29 2.26
C ALA A 30 -1.60 17.28 1.79
N ALA A 31 -1.88 17.76 0.58
CA ALA A 31 -3.18 17.68 -0.08
C ALA A 31 -3.36 16.37 -0.87
N LEU A 32 -2.46 15.40 -0.71
CA LEU A 32 -2.48 14.09 -1.37
C LEU A 32 -2.28 14.12 -2.90
N GLU A 33 -1.90 15.26 -3.46
CA GLU A 33 -1.62 15.45 -4.89
C GLU A 33 -0.12 15.35 -5.18
N HIS A 34 0.25 14.90 -6.37
CA HIS A 34 1.64 14.88 -6.82
C HIS A 34 2.21 16.32 -6.88
N PRO A 35 3.43 16.57 -6.36
CA PRO A 35 3.96 17.93 -6.26
C PRO A 35 4.17 18.63 -7.61
N GLU A 36 4.38 17.86 -8.68
CA GLU A 36 4.68 18.40 -10.02
C GLU A 36 3.55 18.16 -11.05
N ILE A 37 2.60 17.27 -10.75
CA ILE A 37 1.58 16.85 -11.72
C ILE A 37 0.20 17.14 -11.14
N LYS A 38 -0.44 18.19 -11.65
CA LYS A 38 -1.80 18.57 -11.25
C LYS A 38 -2.83 17.52 -11.66
N GLY A 39 -3.77 17.23 -10.77
CA GLY A 39 -4.82 16.24 -10.94
C GLY A 39 -4.39 14.81 -10.67
N LEU A 40 -3.13 14.57 -10.30
CA LEU A 40 -2.62 13.23 -9.98
C LEU A 40 -2.63 13.02 -8.46
N PHE A 41 -3.40 12.04 -7.98
CA PHE A 41 -3.53 11.68 -6.56
C PHE A 41 -3.07 10.23 -6.34
N PRO A 42 -1.76 9.98 -6.11
CA PRO A 42 -1.26 8.64 -5.85
C PRO A 42 -1.85 8.07 -4.55
N CYS A 43 -2.43 6.87 -4.64
CA CYS A 43 -3.14 6.24 -3.53
C CYS A 43 -2.94 4.72 -3.46
N GLY A 44 -3.30 4.15 -2.32
CA GLY A 44 -3.29 2.72 -2.07
C GLY A 44 -1.89 2.10 -2.08
N GLU A 45 -1.84 0.78 -2.25
CA GLU A 45 -0.57 0.03 -2.20
C GLU A 45 0.34 0.38 -3.37
N GLY A 46 -0.22 0.49 -4.60
CA GLY A 46 0.56 0.88 -5.78
C GLY A 46 1.16 2.29 -5.69
N GLY A 47 0.51 3.21 -4.96
CA GLY A 47 1.07 4.53 -4.63
C GLY A 47 2.14 4.48 -3.53
N GLY A 48 2.23 3.38 -2.79
CA GLY A 48 3.13 3.20 -1.64
C GLY A 48 2.57 3.71 -0.31
N TYR A 49 1.24 3.86 -0.18
CA TYR A 49 0.58 4.47 0.99
C TYR A 49 -0.35 3.51 1.75
N ALA A 50 -0.45 2.25 1.31
CA ALA A 50 -1.19 1.19 1.97
C ALA A 50 -0.48 -0.17 1.82
N GLY A 51 -0.98 -1.20 2.52
CA GLY A 51 -0.40 -2.54 2.50
C GLY A 51 -1.43 -3.65 2.75
N GLY A 52 -2.70 -3.37 2.45
CA GLY A 52 -3.80 -4.30 2.63
C GLY A 52 -5.13 -3.69 2.22
N ILE A 53 -6.17 -4.52 2.16
CA ILE A 53 -7.48 -4.15 1.60
C ILE A 53 -8.07 -2.92 2.31
N ILE A 54 -8.12 -2.95 3.64
CA ILE A 54 -8.75 -1.88 4.44
C ILE A 54 -7.94 -0.59 4.36
N SER A 55 -6.61 -0.66 4.47
CA SER A 55 -5.77 0.54 4.41
C SER A 55 -5.78 1.17 3.01
N ALA A 56 -5.85 0.37 1.95
CA ALA A 56 -5.96 0.86 0.59
C ALA A 56 -7.31 1.57 0.34
N ALA A 57 -8.41 1.00 0.86
CA ALA A 57 -9.73 1.63 0.76
C ALA A 57 -9.78 2.98 1.48
N MET A 58 -9.25 3.05 2.72
CA MET A 58 -9.20 4.29 3.49
C MET A 58 -8.33 5.37 2.83
N ASP A 59 -7.19 4.99 2.24
CA ASP A 59 -6.34 5.94 1.52
C ASP A 59 -7.01 6.43 0.22
N GLY A 60 -7.67 5.51 -0.50
CA GLY A 60 -8.45 5.86 -1.70
C GLY A 60 -9.58 6.84 -1.43
N GLU A 61 -10.34 6.64 -0.34
CA GLU A 61 -11.39 7.57 0.10
C GLU A 61 -10.82 8.98 0.37
N ARG A 62 -9.69 9.07 1.08
CA ARG A 62 -9.04 10.35 1.37
C ARG A 62 -8.56 11.06 0.11
N CYS A 63 -7.96 10.32 -0.83
CA CYS A 63 -7.55 10.88 -2.11
C CYS A 63 -8.74 11.34 -2.95
N ALA A 64 -9.87 10.62 -2.94
CA ALA A 64 -11.08 11.03 -3.62
C ALA A 64 -11.66 12.33 -3.03
N GLU A 65 -11.72 12.44 -1.70
CA GLU A 65 -12.18 13.67 -1.04
C GLU A 65 -11.25 14.86 -1.30
N ALA A 66 -9.93 14.64 -1.28
CA ALA A 66 -8.95 15.67 -1.63
C ALA A 66 -9.10 16.14 -3.08
N ALA A 67 -9.29 15.21 -4.02
CA ALA A 67 -9.51 15.52 -5.43
C ALA A 67 -10.80 16.34 -5.64
N ARG A 68 -11.88 16.00 -4.93
CA ARG A 68 -13.17 16.69 -4.97
C ARG A 68 -13.11 18.13 -4.42
N VAL A 69 -12.22 18.40 -3.46
CA VAL A 69 -12.03 19.76 -2.92
C VAL A 69 -11.14 20.60 -3.85
N ALA A 70 -10.20 19.98 -4.55
CA ALA A 70 -9.25 20.66 -5.41
C ALA A 70 -9.83 21.06 -6.79
N TYR A 71 -10.83 20.35 -7.29
CA TYR A 71 -11.40 20.49 -8.65
C TYR A 71 -12.93 20.37 -8.64
#